data_AF-A0A1H7QAX5-F1
#
_entry.id   AF-A0A1H7QAX5-F1
#
_cell.length_a   1.000
_cell.length_b   1.000
_cell.length_c   1.000
_cell.angle_alpha   90.00
_cell.angle_beta   90.00
_cell.angle_gamma   90.00
#
_symmetry.space_group_name_H-M   'P 1'
#
loop_
_entity.id
_entity.type
_entity.pdbx_description
1 polymer ?
#
loop_
_entity_poly.entity_id
_entity_poly.type
_entity_poly.pdbx_seq_one_letter_code
_entity_poly.pdbx_strand_id
1 'polypeptide(L)'
;MRQPRKFLVTALVGALAASCGEEPQEPATLQSLQLAASAAGLKATFATSSKWDGGFNGVFTIQNTTSSPITDWALKFKFNGTVSVRGAPWGAGGSASQGSDGSWTFLPNAWGGNVVPALGSVTVTFEGAGTYSGLSACTINGYSCDGGLPPTDPNDKTAPTVSLSASTTRLTSAGSVVLTAPASDNVGVARVEFYKNGTLLSTDTTSPYSVSDGFSSSAQNGTYSYTAKAFDGAGNSATSSAAGVTVALPQDPPLPPGGRMYIGYASSWNTSIEDLTPANIPSYYTHLNLSFVRPNTAYQKGSFAFDQEVAGLEFFEGATTNTGQKKFTPAQSQTLINNIRALRTRGTQVWLSVGGWSYSQGTQWESFNAARVVDLAQDLGADGIDIDWESSGSSCNKLEAAQFSCSKDGEIAGIITSLDSTIRSRGLKLGISIAGWSTGAYYVKGTPFEEGKVQWGSPFGGTMYSVVKNHGSKLHHINLMSYDGGEYYDPREGYESYRAIYSGPIAMGLEIAPEGAGGATLRLNADPGTVYDAEMLTGQNNMATKYYNVETLATYMKNKGKATDGMMVWQIWKERVHMAPPAGAASVNSAGQKVCQILGITSNCNQSIPTLPKY
;
A
#
# COMPACT_ATOMS: atom_id res chain seq x y z
N MET A 1 12.36 -51.05 -41.94
CA MET A 1 11.25 -50.56 -42.79
C MET A 1 11.07 -49.06 -42.60
N ARG A 2 10.65 -48.34 -43.64
CA ARG A 2 9.95 -47.03 -43.70
C ARG A 2 10.30 -45.88 -42.70
N GLN A 3 10.74 -44.76 -43.31
CA GLN A 3 10.37 -43.33 -43.12
C GLN A 3 9.12 -43.01 -42.26
N PRO A 4 8.97 -41.78 -41.68
CA PRO A 4 9.14 -40.45 -42.35
C PRO A 4 9.77 -39.31 -41.47
N ARG A 5 10.01 -38.04 -41.90
CA ARG A 5 9.83 -37.34 -43.21
C ARG A 5 10.97 -36.34 -43.59
N LYS A 6 10.73 -35.00 -43.65
CA LYS A 6 11.58 -33.88 -44.12
C LYS A 6 11.07 -32.52 -43.59
N PHE A 7 11.94 -31.51 -43.51
CA PHE A 7 11.64 -30.13 -43.95
C PHE A 7 12.83 -29.58 -44.76
N LEU A 8 12.59 -28.58 -45.61
CA LEU A 8 13.50 -28.14 -46.67
C LEU A 8 14.11 -26.76 -46.35
N VAL A 9 15.38 -26.54 -46.71
CA VAL A 9 16.04 -25.22 -46.74
C VAL A 9 16.28 -24.84 -48.20
N THR A 10 16.08 -23.57 -48.55
CA THR A 10 16.44 -23.02 -49.86
C THR A 10 17.33 -21.80 -49.65
N ALA A 11 18.52 -21.83 -50.24
CA ALA A 11 19.44 -20.70 -50.32
C ALA A 11 19.47 -20.16 -51.75
N LEU A 12 19.80 -18.88 -51.93
CA LEU A 12 20.23 -18.34 -53.22
C LEU A 12 21.36 -17.33 -52.99
N VAL A 13 22.35 -17.37 -53.88
CA VAL A 13 23.55 -16.50 -53.89
C VAL A 13 23.56 -15.75 -55.21
N GLY A 14 23.94 -14.47 -55.18
CA GLY A 14 24.17 -13.65 -56.37
C GLY A 14 25.36 -12.71 -56.17
N ALA A 15 26.38 -12.86 -57.00
CA ALA A 15 27.54 -11.96 -57.09
C ALA A 15 27.29 -10.89 -58.20
N LEU A 16 28.14 -9.91 -58.52
CA LEU A 16 29.53 -9.58 -58.18
C LEU A 16 29.75 -8.07 -58.53
N ALA A 17 30.96 -7.56 -58.26
CA ALA A 17 31.65 -6.40 -58.89
C ALA A 17 31.90 -5.18 -57.99
N ALA A 18 33.16 -4.75 -57.97
CA ALA A 18 33.63 -3.51 -57.36
C ALA A 18 34.25 -2.63 -58.46
N SER A 19 34.06 -1.31 -58.33
CA SER A 19 34.76 -0.30 -59.13
C SER A 19 35.07 0.90 -58.25
N CYS A 20 36.33 1.33 -58.22
CA CYS A 20 36.72 2.57 -57.57
C CYS A 20 36.20 3.79 -58.34
N GLY A 21 35.78 4.82 -57.62
CA GLY A 21 35.49 6.15 -58.14
C GLY A 21 35.43 7.15 -56.98
N GLU A 22 36.21 8.23 -57.06
CA GLU A 22 36.15 9.36 -56.14
C GLU A 22 35.08 10.35 -56.62
N GLU A 23 34.22 10.83 -55.72
CA GLU A 23 33.54 12.15 -55.70
C GLU A 23 32.41 12.14 -54.65
N PRO A 24 31.90 13.29 -54.18
CA PRO A 24 32.60 14.52 -53.83
C PRO A 24 32.31 14.93 -52.37
N GLN A 25 33.12 15.85 -51.82
CA GLN A 25 32.90 16.38 -50.47
C GLN A 25 31.91 17.57 -50.52
N GLU A 26 30.62 17.32 -50.25
CA GLU A 26 29.65 18.39 -49.96
C GLU A 26 29.63 18.79 -48.47
N PRO A 27 29.25 20.03 -48.13
CA PRO A 27 29.61 20.64 -46.86
C PRO A 27 28.81 20.06 -45.68
N ALA A 28 29.51 19.87 -44.55
CA ALA A 28 28.87 19.51 -43.29
C ALA A 28 27.86 20.59 -42.88
N THR A 29 26.57 20.24 -42.95
CA THR A 29 25.49 21.03 -42.35
C THR A 29 25.76 21.21 -40.86
N LEU A 30 25.56 22.43 -40.37
CA LEU A 30 25.62 22.74 -38.95
C LEU A 30 24.50 21.97 -38.22
N GLN A 31 24.81 20.76 -37.75
CA GLN A 31 23.98 20.08 -36.77
C GLN A 31 24.02 20.90 -35.48
N SER A 32 22.91 21.54 -35.16
CA SER A 32 22.66 22.03 -33.81
C SER A 32 22.78 20.86 -32.85
N LEU A 33 23.82 20.87 -32.01
CA LEU A 33 24.01 19.92 -30.93
C LEU A 33 22.87 20.10 -29.91
N GLN A 34 21.79 19.38 -30.16
CA GLN A 34 20.61 19.35 -29.32
C GLN A 34 21.00 18.57 -28.05
N LEU A 35 21.34 19.32 -27.00
CA LEU A 35 21.78 18.80 -25.71
C LEU A 35 20.79 17.73 -25.22
N ALA A 36 21.30 16.51 -25.00
CA ALA A 36 20.51 15.45 -24.39
C ALA A 36 20.26 15.75 -22.90
N ALA A 37 19.20 15.17 -22.35
CA ALA A 37 18.73 15.46 -20.99
C ALA A 37 19.68 14.89 -19.91
N SER A 38 20.60 15.72 -19.39
CA SER A 38 21.48 15.42 -18.26
C SER A 38 22.20 16.69 -17.78
N ALA A 39 22.21 17.09 -16.51
CA ALA A 39 21.35 16.72 -15.39
C ALA A 39 21.34 17.88 -14.38
N ALA A 40 20.18 18.22 -13.81
CA ALA A 40 20.18 18.79 -12.47
C ALA A 40 20.71 17.71 -11.51
N GLY A 41 21.53 18.09 -10.52
CA GLY A 41 22.27 17.13 -9.69
C GLY A 41 23.79 17.17 -9.90
N LEU A 42 24.29 18.01 -10.81
CA LEU A 42 25.66 18.51 -10.69
C LEU A 42 25.71 19.77 -9.83
N LYS A 43 26.72 19.86 -8.96
CA LYS A 43 27.20 21.11 -8.34
C LYS A 43 28.62 21.37 -8.78
N ALA A 44 29.01 22.63 -8.95
CA ALA A 44 30.37 23.01 -9.31
C ALA A 44 30.90 24.09 -8.34
N THR A 45 31.89 23.76 -7.53
CA THR A 45 32.52 24.73 -6.60
C THR A 45 33.85 25.22 -7.16
N PHE A 46 34.11 26.53 -7.07
CA PHE A 46 35.36 27.13 -7.54
C PHE A 46 36.30 27.45 -6.37
N ALA A 47 37.58 27.12 -6.53
CA ALA A 47 38.66 27.51 -5.63
C ALA A 47 39.91 27.91 -6.43
N THR A 48 40.83 28.65 -5.81
CA THR A 48 42.17 28.91 -6.37
C THR A 48 43.21 28.10 -5.60
N SER A 49 43.98 27.24 -6.29
CA SER A 49 45.01 26.40 -5.65
C SER A 49 46.34 27.13 -5.45
N SER A 50 46.66 28.11 -6.30
CA SER A 50 47.77 29.05 -6.08
C SER A 50 47.51 30.39 -6.79
N LYS A 51 48.21 31.45 -6.37
CA LYS A 51 48.16 32.81 -6.95
C LYS A 51 49.57 33.40 -7.01
N TRP A 52 49.81 34.25 -8.01
CA TRP A 52 51.04 35.02 -8.19
C TRP A 52 50.74 36.35 -8.90
N ASP A 53 51.74 37.21 -9.06
CA ASP A 53 51.56 38.50 -9.73
C ASP A 53 51.13 38.30 -11.20
N GLY A 54 49.91 38.71 -11.51
CA GLY A 54 49.32 38.60 -12.85
C GLY A 54 48.66 37.26 -13.19
N GLY A 55 48.60 36.28 -12.28
CA GLY A 55 47.95 34.99 -12.57
C GLY A 55 47.63 34.10 -11.37
N PHE A 56 46.94 32.99 -11.64
CA PHE A 56 46.51 32.02 -10.64
C PHE A 56 46.22 30.65 -11.26
N ASN A 57 46.24 29.59 -10.43
CA ASN A 57 45.66 28.30 -10.80
C ASN A 57 44.25 28.20 -10.21
N GLY A 58 43.26 28.02 -11.08
CA GLY A 58 41.86 27.82 -10.72
C GLY A 58 41.50 26.33 -10.73
N VAL A 59 40.66 25.91 -9.80
CA VAL A 59 40.13 24.55 -9.68
C VAL A 59 38.62 24.62 -9.55
N PHE A 60 37.90 23.97 -10.45
CA PHE A 60 36.50 23.60 -10.25
C PHE A 60 36.40 22.17 -9.76
N THR A 61 35.59 21.93 -8.73
CA THR A 61 35.16 20.58 -8.32
C THR A 61 33.73 20.37 -8.75
N ILE A 62 33.50 19.47 -9.71
CA ILE A 62 32.19 19.10 -10.22
C ILE A 62 31.74 17.85 -9.45
N GLN A 63 30.71 17.98 -8.62
CA GLN A 63 30.14 16.91 -7.79
C GLN A 63 28.80 16.44 -8.37
N ASN A 64 28.63 15.13 -8.49
CA ASN A 64 27.36 14.48 -8.81
C ASN A 64 26.64 14.09 -7.52
N THR A 65 25.44 14.60 -7.31
CA THR A 65 24.60 14.32 -6.12
C THR A 65 23.58 13.20 -6.36
N THR A 66 23.61 12.55 -7.52
CA THR A 66 22.68 11.47 -7.91
C THR A 66 23.31 10.08 -7.71
N SER A 67 22.45 9.06 -7.61
CA SER A 67 22.86 7.65 -7.47
C SER A 67 23.24 6.97 -8.80
N SER A 68 23.52 7.73 -9.86
CA SER A 68 23.95 7.20 -11.17
C SER A 68 25.05 8.07 -11.77
N PRO A 69 25.99 7.51 -12.56
CA PRO A 69 27.01 8.33 -13.21
C PRO A 69 26.39 9.31 -14.20
N ILE A 70 26.91 10.54 -14.23
CA ILE A 70 26.56 11.56 -15.23
C ILE A 70 27.69 11.55 -16.27
N THR A 71 27.36 11.41 -17.56
CA THR A 71 28.34 11.12 -18.62
C THR A 71 28.65 12.30 -19.54
N ASP A 72 28.11 13.46 -19.24
CA ASP A 72 28.20 14.68 -20.03
C ASP A 72 28.11 15.91 -19.12
N TRP A 73 29.00 16.88 -19.35
CA TRP A 73 28.91 18.18 -18.68
C TRP A 73 29.50 19.31 -19.50
N ALA A 74 28.99 20.51 -19.27
CA ALA A 74 29.49 21.77 -19.80
C ALA A 74 29.44 22.82 -18.69
N LEU A 75 30.61 23.33 -18.31
CA LEU A 75 30.76 24.31 -17.25
C LEU A 75 30.94 25.71 -17.87
N LYS A 76 29.96 26.60 -17.71
CA LYS A 76 30.00 27.97 -18.22
C LYS A 76 30.09 28.96 -17.07
N PHE A 77 31.07 29.85 -17.06
CA PHE A 77 31.28 30.80 -15.96
C PHE A 77 31.85 32.12 -16.46
N LYS A 78 31.74 33.18 -15.65
CA LYS A 78 32.28 34.51 -15.96
C LYS A 78 32.97 35.07 -14.73
N PHE A 79 34.16 35.63 -14.91
CA PHE A 79 34.94 36.23 -13.83
C PHE A 79 34.43 37.63 -13.47
N ASN A 80 34.75 38.06 -12.25
CA ASN A 80 34.81 39.47 -11.90
C ASN A 80 36.20 39.99 -12.31
N GLY A 81 36.24 40.85 -13.34
CA GLY A 81 37.48 41.41 -13.90
C GLY A 81 37.87 40.86 -15.28
N THR A 82 39.08 41.18 -15.72
CA THR A 82 39.61 40.90 -17.07
C THR A 82 40.46 39.62 -17.12
N VAL A 83 39.96 38.54 -16.54
CA VAL A 83 40.68 37.25 -16.51
C VAL A 83 40.55 36.51 -17.83
N SER A 84 41.69 36.05 -18.35
CA SER A 84 41.81 35.13 -19.48
C SER A 84 42.23 33.73 -19.00
N VAL A 85 41.70 32.68 -19.62
CA VAL A 85 42.16 31.30 -19.40
C VAL A 85 43.31 31.00 -20.37
N ARG A 86 44.38 30.39 -19.87
CA ARG A 86 45.55 30.01 -20.68
C ARG A 86 45.54 28.53 -20.99
N GLY A 87 45.61 28.21 -22.28
CA GLY A 87 45.63 26.83 -22.78
C GLY A 87 44.32 26.08 -22.55
N ALA A 88 44.39 24.75 -22.64
CA ALA A 88 43.28 23.88 -22.28
C ALA A 88 43.29 23.58 -20.76
N PRO A 89 42.11 23.46 -20.12
CA PRO A 89 42.03 22.97 -18.76
C PRO A 89 42.45 21.49 -18.69
N TRP A 90 42.97 21.06 -17.54
CA TRP A 90 43.39 19.70 -17.24
C TRP A 90 42.58 19.07 -16.10
N GLY A 91 42.88 17.81 -15.78
CA GLY A 91 42.01 16.97 -14.94
C GLY A 91 40.91 16.37 -15.80
N ALA A 92 39.65 16.60 -15.45
CA ALA A 92 38.48 16.18 -16.25
C ALA A 92 38.21 17.09 -17.46
N GLY A 93 38.67 18.34 -17.44
CA GLY A 93 38.55 19.25 -18.58
C GLY A 93 39.45 18.87 -19.75
N GLY A 94 39.08 19.33 -20.95
CA GLY A 94 39.86 19.13 -22.18
C GLY A 94 39.84 20.30 -23.17
N SER A 95 38.87 21.22 -23.09
CA SER A 95 38.88 22.44 -23.90
C SER A 95 38.27 23.64 -23.16
N ALA A 96 38.71 24.84 -23.53
CA ALA A 96 38.15 26.11 -23.10
C ALA A 96 37.82 26.98 -24.32
N SER A 97 36.68 27.66 -24.30
CA SER A 97 36.29 28.67 -25.28
C SER A 97 35.72 29.89 -24.59
N GLN A 98 35.87 31.08 -25.20
CA GLN A 98 35.31 32.33 -24.67
C GLN A 98 34.18 32.82 -25.58
N GLY A 99 33.04 33.15 -24.98
CA GLY A 99 31.90 33.79 -25.65
C GLY A 99 32.13 35.29 -25.89
N SER A 100 31.36 35.88 -26.79
CA SER A 100 31.35 37.33 -27.05
C SER A 100 30.86 38.16 -25.86
N ASP A 101 30.16 37.54 -24.90
CA ASP A 101 29.78 38.10 -23.61
C ASP A 101 30.93 38.09 -22.57
N GLY A 102 32.11 37.55 -22.93
CA GLY A 102 33.27 37.37 -22.07
C GLY A 102 33.20 36.18 -21.11
N SER A 103 32.15 35.36 -21.17
CA SER A 103 32.06 34.11 -20.40
C SER A 103 32.98 33.02 -20.98
N TRP A 104 33.43 32.11 -20.13
CA TRP A 104 34.22 30.94 -20.48
C TRP A 104 33.36 29.69 -20.40
N THR A 105 33.47 28.81 -21.40
CA THR A 105 32.87 27.48 -21.40
C THR A 105 33.97 26.43 -21.42
N PHE A 106 33.95 25.53 -20.43
CA PHE A 106 34.81 24.36 -20.34
C PHE A 106 34.03 23.10 -20.69
N LEU A 107 34.66 22.22 -21.48
CA LEU A 107 34.13 20.90 -21.85
C LEU A 107 35.11 19.80 -21.40
N PRO A 108 34.63 18.58 -21.17
CA PRO A 108 35.45 17.44 -20.77
C PRO A 108 36.49 17.04 -21.83
N ASN A 109 37.53 16.32 -21.39
CA ASN A 109 38.45 15.64 -22.29
C ASN A 109 37.85 14.35 -22.90
N ALA A 110 38.49 13.89 -23.97
CA ALA A 110 38.07 12.71 -24.73
C ALA A 110 38.46 11.36 -24.10
N TRP A 111 39.19 11.33 -22.98
CA TRP A 111 39.70 10.12 -22.33
C TRP A 111 39.02 9.83 -20.99
N GLY A 112 37.72 10.12 -20.90
CA GLY A 112 36.85 9.76 -19.76
C GLY A 112 36.53 10.89 -18.79
N GLY A 113 37.06 12.11 -19.00
CA GLY A 113 36.75 13.28 -18.18
C GLY A 113 35.28 13.72 -18.22
N ASN A 114 34.49 13.19 -19.16
CA ASN A 114 33.06 13.40 -19.27
C ASN A 114 32.24 12.67 -18.18
N VAL A 115 32.80 11.64 -17.53
CA VAL A 115 32.08 10.86 -16.52
C VAL A 115 32.30 11.40 -15.11
N VAL A 116 31.24 11.89 -14.48
CA VAL A 116 31.19 12.22 -13.05
C VAL A 116 30.54 11.04 -12.29
N PRO A 117 31.29 10.28 -11.46
CA PRO A 117 30.77 9.07 -10.79
C PRO A 117 29.54 9.35 -9.92
N ALA A 118 28.67 8.34 -9.76
CA ALA A 118 27.52 8.41 -8.84
C ALA A 118 27.96 8.79 -7.42
N LEU A 119 27.32 9.80 -6.83
CA LEU A 119 27.67 10.38 -5.51
C LEU A 119 29.14 10.84 -5.37
N GLY A 120 29.87 10.96 -6.47
CA GLY A 120 31.30 11.31 -6.53
C GLY A 120 31.57 12.69 -7.11
N SER A 121 32.83 12.98 -7.40
CA SER A 121 33.24 14.23 -8.02
C SER A 121 34.44 14.07 -8.95
N VAL A 122 34.63 15.06 -9.81
CA VAL A 122 35.81 15.24 -10.66
C VAL A 122 36.33 16.68 -10.55
N THR A 123 37.61 16.90 -10.86
CA THR A 123 38.21 18.23 -10.82
C THR A 123 38.64 18.71 -12.19
N VAL A 124 38.44 20.01 -12.45
CA VAL A 124 38.87 20.70 -13.67
C VAL A 124 39.77 21.85 -13.25
N THR A 125 41.04 21.81 -13.68
CA THR A 125 42.05 22.79 -13.27
C THR A 125 42.54 23.58 -14.49
N PHE A 126 42.89 24.85 -14.31
CA PHE A 126 43.37 25.72 -15.39
C PHE A 126 44.28 26.83 -14.85
N GLU A 127 45.11 27.40 -15.73
CA GLU A 127 45.86 28.63 -15.47
C GLU A 127 45.02 29.84 -15.91
N GLY A 128 44.81 30.80 -15.03
CA GLY A 128 44.17 32.08 -15.31
C GLY A 128 45.18 33.22 -15.25
N ALA A 129 45.09 34.17 -16.17
CA ALA A 129 45.91 35.38 -16.20
C ALA A 129 45.05 36.65 -16.15
N GLY A 130 45.47 37.63 -15.35
CA GLY A 130 44.72 38.84 -15.02
C GLY A 130 44.24 38.89 -13.57
N THR A 131 43.57 39.98 -13.20
CA THR A 131 43.10 40.22 -11.83
C THR A 131 41.81 39.45 -11.53
N TYR A 132 41.90 38.46 -10.64
CA TYR A 132 40.75 37.66 -10.18
C TYR A 132 40.18 38.18 -8.85
N SER A 133 38.89 38.53 -8.82
CA SER A 133 38.15 38.93 -7.61
C SER A 133 36.85 38.16 -7.37
N GLY A 134 36.61 37.06 -8.08
CA GLY A 134 35.40 36.22 -7.95
C GLY A 134 34.84 35.77 -9.30
N LEU A 135 33.68 35.12 -9.25
CA LEU A 135 32.82 34.86 -10.40
C LEU A 135 31.60 35.79 -10.34
N SER A 136 31.16 36.30 -11.50
CA SER A 136 29.88 37.03 -11.67
C SER A 136 28.73 36.10 -12.07
N ALA A 137 29.04 34.98 -12.73
CA ALA A 137 28.10 33.94 -13.10
C ALA A 137 28.81 32.59 -13.15
N CYS A 138 28.09 31.52 -12.81
CA CYS A 138 28.56 30.14 -12.94
C CYS A 138 27.36 29.22 -13.15
N THR A 139 27.38 28.45 -14.23
CA THR A 139 26.42 27.39 -14.52
C THR A 139 27.10 26.09 -14.92
N ILE A 140 26.48 24.96 -14.56
CA ILE A 140 26.85 23.61 -14.95
C ILE A 140 25.64 23.00 -15.65
N ASN A 141 25.80 22.64 -16.93
CA ASN A 141 24.71 22.18 -17.82
C ASN A 141 23.48 23.12 -17.81
N GLY A 142 23.71 24.43 -17.68
CA GLY A 142 22.67 25.47 -17.63
C GLY A 142 22.15 25.82 -16.23
N TYR A 143 22.26 24.92 -15.26
CA TYR A 143 21.84 25.15 -13.86
C TYR A 143 22.87 25.96 -13.09
N SER A 144 22.46 26.70 -12.05
CA SER A 144 23.40 27.38 -11.15
C SER A 144 24.43 26.42 -10.57
N CYS A 145 25.70 26.82 -10.52
CA CYS A 145 26.80 26.01 -9.98
C CYS A 145 26.60 25.58 -8.51
N ASP A 146 25.87 26.36 -7.70
CA ASP A 146 25.52 26.00 -6.32
C ASP A 146 24.41 24.93 -6.22
N GLY A 147 23.79 24.58 -7.36
CA GLY A 147 22.55 23.81 -7.47
C GLY A 147 21.30 24.67 -7.29
N GLY A 148 20.29 24.44 -8.13
CA GLY A 148 19.03 25.19 -8.09
C GLY A 148 18.36 25.24 -9.47
N LEU A 149 17.30 26.04 -9.59
CA LEU A 149 16.65 26.33 -10.88
C LEU A 149 17.64 27.01 -11.85
N PRO A 150 17.47 26.84 -13.17
CA PRO A 150 18.27 27.58 -14.16
C PRO A 150 18.03 29.09 -14.03
N PRO A 151 19.04 29.94 -14.35
CA PRO A 151 18.86 31.38 -14.36
C PRO A 151 17.75 31.81 -15.33
N THR A 152 16.99 32.83 -14.96
CA THR A 152 15.96 33.40 -15.84
C THR A 152 16.61 34.32 -16.88
N ASP A 153 16.84 33.84 -18.11
CA ASP A 153 17.20 34.71 -19.24
C ASP A 153 15.92 35.21 -19.95
N PRO A 154 15.54 36.49 -19.81
CA PRO A 154 14.34 37.02 -20.46
C PRO A 154 14.42 37.03 -22.00
N ASN A 155 15.62 36.85 -22.58
CA ASN A 155 15.81 36.80 -24.03
C ASN A 155 15.59 35.39 -24.60
N ASP A 156 15.50 34.32 -23.80
CA ASP A 156 15.29 32.99 -24.37
C ASP A 156 13.89 32.83 -24.94
N LYS A 157 13.80 32.22 -26.13
CA LYS A 157 12.58 32.00 -26.93
C LYS A 157 12.50 30.57 -27.45
N THR A 158 13.49 29.74 -27.15
CA THR A 158 13.49 28.33 -27.51
C THR A 158 12.65 27.58 -26.48
N ALA A 159 11.87 26.59 -26.92
CA ALA A 159 11.11 25.76 -25.99
C ALA A 159 11.90 24.48 -25.64
N PRO A 160 11.81 23.99 -24.39
CA PRO A 160 12.35 22.69 -24.02
C PRO A 160 11.87 21.55 -24.93
N THR A 161 12.63 20.47 -24.98
CA THR A 161 12.14 19.16 -25.43
C THR A 161 11.77 18.31 -24.22
N VAL A 162 10.77 17.44 -24.37
CA VAL A 162 10.38 16.48 -23.33
C VAL A 162 9.80 15.20 -23.94
N SER A 163 10.19 14.08 -23.35
CA SER A 163 9.62 12.75 -23.64
C SER A 163 9.06 12.15 -22.34
N LEU A 164 8.24 11.11 -22.45
CA LEU A 164 7.66 10.42 -21.30
C LEU A 164 7.64 8.92 -21.52
N SER A 165 8.07 8.16 -20.51
CA SER A 165 7.89 6.71 -20.44
C SER A 165 7.24 6.31 -19.11
N ALA A 166 6.59 5.15 -19.10
CA ALA A 166 5.99 4.54 -17.92
C ALA A 166 6.64 3.17 -17.65
N SER A 167 6.84 2.81 -16.38
CA SER A 167 7.47 1.55 -15.97
C SER A 167 6.69 0.29 -16.39
N THR A 168 5.39 0.44 -16.66
CA THR A 168 4.56 -0.59 -17.30
C THR A 168 3.43 0.05 -18.10
N THR A 169 3.03 -0.60 -19.20
CA THR A 169 1.82 -0.28 -19.95
C THR A 169 0.58 -1.02 -19.43
N ARG A 170 0.75 -2.00 -18.53
CA ARG A 170 -0.36 -2.75 -17.94
C ARG A 170 -0.08 -3.15 -16.49
N LEU A 171 -1.02 -2.86 -15.60
CA LEU A 171 -0.95 -3.22 -14.18
C LEU A 171 -2.07 -4.20 -13.83
N THR A 172 -1.72 -5.37 -13.30
CA THR A 172 -2.66 -6.48 -12.99
C THR A 172 -2.67 -6.90 -11.51
N SER A 173 -1.98 -6.15 -10.66
CA SER A 173 -1.95 -6.30 -9.20
C SER A 173 -1.70 -4.92 -8.57
N ALA A 174 -2.15 -4.70 -7.33
CA ALA A 174 -1.89 -3.44 -6.63
C ALA A 174 -0.38 -3.11 -6.63
N GLY A 175 -0.04 -1.84 -6.82
CA GLY A 175 1.32 -1.37 -7.05
C GLY A 175 1.32 0.06 -7.61
N SER A 176 2.45 0.51 -8.14
CA SER A 176 2.57 1.84 -8.75
C SER A 176 3.13 1.81 -10.16
N VAL A 177 2.79 2.84 -10.93
CA VAL A 177 3.37 3.17 -12.21
C VAL A 177 4.37 4.29 -11.97
N VAL A 178 5.65 4.05 -12.29
CA VAL A 178 6.67 5.11 -12.26
C VAL A 178 6.74 5.73 -13.65
N LEU A 179 6.61 7.04 -13.70
CA LEU A 179 6.72 7.86 -14.88
C LEU A 179 8.09 8.54 -14.88
N THR A 180 8.80 8.50 -16.00
CA THR A 180 10.11 9.14 -16.17
C THR A 180 10.06 10.07 -17.37
N ALA A 181 10.45 11.33 -17.20
CA ALA A 181 10.37 12.34 -18.25
C ALA A 181 11.74 13.00 -18.54
N PRO A 182 12.55 12.42 -19.45
CA PRO A 182 13.74 13.10 -19.97
C PRO A 182 13.34 14.39 -20.68
N ALA A 183 13.92 15.52 -20.23
CA ALA A 183 13.70 16.85 -20.78
C ALA A 183 15.00 17.64 -20.87
N SER A 184 15.18 18.42 -21.94
CA SER A 184 16.36 19.25 -22.16
C SER A 184 16.03 20.55 -22.87
N ASP A 185 16.92 21.53 -22.74
CA ASP A 185 16.76 22.90 -23.22
C ASP A 185 18.16 23.54 -23.43
N ASN A 186 18.27 24.65 -24.17
CA ASN A 186 19.53 25.35 -24.42
C ASN A 186 20.02 26.22 -23.23
N VAL A 187 19.13 26.71 -22.37
CA VAL A 187 19.50 27.39 -21.11
C VAL A 187 19.23 26.49 -19.92
N GLY A 188 18.14 25.73 -19.90
CA GLY A 188 17.87 24.72 -18.89
C GLY A 188 16.39 24.57 -18.52
N VAL A 189 16.01 23.37 -18.09
CA VAL A 189 14.63 23.06 -17.71
C VAL A 189 14.39 23.41 -16.24
N ALA A 190 13.50 24.36 -15.98
CA ALA A 190 13.14 24.77 -14.63
C ALA A 190 12.26 23.74 -13.91
N ARG A 191 11.32 23.09 -14.63
CA ARG A 191 10.47 22.03 -14.07
C ARG A 191 9.83 21.18 -15.15
N VAL A 192 9.40 19.98 -14.75
CA VAL A 192 8.50 19.12 -15.51
C VAL A 192 7.23 18.89 -14.70
N GLU A 193 6.08 19.18 -15.31
CA GLU A 193 4.75 18.90 -14.78
C GLU A 193 4.21 17.61 -15.40
N PHE A 194 3.82 16.65 -14.58
CA PHE A 194 3.22 15.38 -14.99
C PHE A 194 1.70 15.46 -14.90
N TYR A 195 1.01 14.96 -15.92
CA TYR A 195 -0.44 15.00 -16.03
C TYR A 195 -1.02 13.59 -16.20
N LYS A 196 -2.18 13.33 -15.60
CA LYS A 196 -2.97 12.09 -15.70
C LYS A 196 -4.36 12.45 -16.23
N ASN A 197 -4.71 11.96 -17.42
CA ASN A 197 -5.94 12.28 -18.13
C ASN A 197 -6.18 13.81 -18.28
N GLY A 198 -5.10 14.59 -18.46
CA GLY A 198 -5.15 16.06 -18.56
C GLY A 198 -5.19 16.81 -17.22
N THR A 199 -5.32 16.14 -16.08
CA THR A 199 -5.23 16.74 -14.74
C THR A 199 -3.78 16.69 -14.24
N LEU A 200 -3.28 17.77 -13.63
CA LEU A 200 -1.94 17.79 -13.02
C LEU A 200 -1.85 16.73 -11.90
N LEU A 201 -0.85 15.85 -12.00
CA LEU A 201 -0.53 14.80 -11.02
C LEU A 201 0.57 15.26 -10.06
N SER A 202 1.65 15.84 -10.59
CA SER A 202 2.79 16.33 -9.80
C SER A 202 3.64 17.31 -10.61
N THR A 203 4.49 18.07 -9.93
CA THR A 203 5.52 18.92 -10.51
C THR A 203 6.87 18.54 -9.93
N ASP A 204 7.85 18.29 -10.79
CA ASP A 204 9.22 17.97 -10.41
C ASP A 204 10.18 19.05 -10.93
N THR A 205 11.00 19.60 -10.04
CA THR A 205 12.01 20.62 -10.37
C THR A 205 13.42 20.04 -10.45
N THR A 206 13.61 18.74 -10.24
CA THR A 206 14.92 18.10 -10.12
C THR A 206 15.05 16.92 -11.08
N SER A 207 15.86 17.09 -12.13
CA SER A 207 16.25 15.97 -12.99
C SER A 207 17.02 14.89 -12.18
N PRO A 208 16.89 13.59 -12.49
CA PRO A 208 16.01 12.99 -13.50
C PRO A 208 14.53 13.04 -13.11
N TYR A 209 13.72 13.72 -13.91
CA TYR A 209 12.34 14.03 -13.54
C TYR A 209 11.48 12.76 -13.49
N SER A 210 10.83 12.52 -12.35
CA SER A 210 9.99 11.33 -12.18
C SER A 210 8.85 11.49 -11.16
N VAL A 211 7.80 10.68 -11.33
CA VAL A 211 6.69 10.57 -10.36
C VAL A 211 6.16 9.14 -10.30
N SER A 212 5.67 8.73 -9.14
CA SER A 212 5.03 7.43 -8.92
C SER A 212 3.53 7.62 -8.69
N ASP A 213 2.69 6.91 -9.45
CA ASP A 213 1.23 6.94 -9.36
C ASP A 213 0.70 5.59 -8.86
N GLY A 214 -0.10 5.61 -7.79
CA GLY A 214 -0.45 4.43 -6.99
C GLY A 214 -1.85 3.87 -7.27
N PHE A 215 -1.92 2.55 -7.43
CA PHE A 215 -3.15 1.79 -7.67
C PHE A 215 -3.31 0.66 -6.65
N SER A 216 -4.40 0.67 -5.89
CA SER A 216 -4.63 -0.21 -4.74
C SER A 216 -5.91 -1.03 -4.81
N SER A 217 -6.86 -0.73 -5.70
CA SER A 217 -8.15 -1.43 -5.79
C SER A 217 -8.74 -1.46 -7.21
N SER A 218 -9.61 -2.44 -7.50
CA SER A 218 -10.26 -2.57 -8.82
C SER A 218 -11.21 -1.42 -9.17
N ALA A 219 -11.57 -0.56 -8.22
CA ALA A 219 -12.28 0.70 -8.47
C ALA A 219 -11.44 1.70 -9.29
N GLN A 220 -10.13 1.49 -9.37
CA GLN A 220 -9.19 2.27 -10.20
C GLN A 220 -8.83 1.53 -11.50
N ASN A 221 -9.62 0.53 -11.91
CA ASN A 221 -9.46 -0.10 -13.21
C ASN A 221 -9.90 0.85 -14.34
N GLY A 222 -9.13 0.85 -15.42
CA GLY A 222 -9.36 1.74 -16.56
C GLY A 222 -8.06 2.00 -17.34
N THR A 223 -8.18 2.79 -18.40
CA THR A 223 -7.02 3.26 -19.17
C THR A 223 -6.71 4.69 -18.79
N TYR A 224 -5.46 4.94 -18.41
CA TYR A 224 -4.93 6.26 -18.07
C TYR A 224 -3.97 6.72 -19.15
N SER A 225 -4.08 8.00 -19.53
CA SER A 225 -3.21 8.69 -20.47
C SER A 225 -2.35 9.68 -19.71
N TYR A 226 -1.05 9.47 -19.69
CA TYR A 226 -0.10 10.36 -19.03
C TYR A 226 0.65 11.23 -20.03
N THR A 227 0.91 12.49 -19.68
CA THR A 227 1.77 13.41 -20.45
C THR A 227 2.68 14.18 -19.49
N ALA A 228 3.86 14.59 -19.98
CA ALA A 228 4.78 15.46 -19.26
C ALA A 228 4.92 16.79 -19.99
N LYS A 229 4.98 17.90 -19.25
CA LYS A 229 5.17 19.24 -19.79
C LYS A 229 6.38 19.90 -19.14
N ALA A 230 7.43 20.14 -19.94
CA ALA A 230 8.64 20.82 -19.48
C ALA A 230 8.53 22.34 -19.68
N PHE A 231 9.14 23.09 -18.77
CA PHE A 231 9.25 24.55 -18.81
C PHE A 231 10.69 24.98 -18.55
N ASP A 232 11.16 26.02 -19.24
CA ASP A 232 12.44 26.67 -18.96
C ASP A 232 12.32 27.78 -17.90
N GLY A 233 13.40 28.53 -17.69
CA GLY A 233 13.42 29.72 -16.82
C GLY A 233 12.81 30.99 -17.43
N ALA A 234 12.53 31.02 -18.74
CA ALA A 234 11.98 32.17 -19.46
C ALA A 234 10.44 32.10 -19.62
N GLY A 235 9.85 30.93 -19.37
CA GLY A 235 8.42 30.64 -19.52
C GLY A 235 8.04 29.88 -20.79
N ASN A 236 8.99 29.51 -21.65
CA ASN A 236 8.73 28.65 -22.80
C ASN A 236 8.42 27.22 -22.33
N SER A 237 7.64 26.46 -23.10
CA SER A 237 7.24 25.10 -22.70
C SER A 237 6.90 24.18 -23.87
N ALA A 238 7.06 22.87 -23.66
CA ALA A 238 6.62 21.82 -24.57
C ALA A 238 5.99 20.65 -23.82
N THR A 239 5.16 19.86 -24.51
CA THR A 239 4.44 18.70 -23.93
C THR A 239 4.79 17.43 -24.70
N SER A 240 4.97 16.32 -23.99
CA SER A 240 5.31 15.02 -24.54
C SER A 240 4.14 14.39 -25.32
N SER A 241 4.43 13.36 -26.11
CA SER A 241 3.42 12.37 -26.49
C SER A 241 2.86 11.66 -25.25
N ALA A 242 1.67 11.07 -25.41
CA ALA A 242 0.98 10.40 -24.31
C ALA A 242 1.48 8.96 -24.08
N ALA A 243 1.76 8.62 -22.82
CA ALA A 243 2.00 7.26 -22.38
C ALA A 243 0.70 6.63 -21.85
N GLY A 244 0.20 5.60 -22.54
CA GLY A 244 -1.02 4.89 -22.15
C GLY A 244 -0.74 3.72 -21.21
N VAL A 245 -1.46 3.65 -20.08
CA VAL A 245 -1.38 2.54 -19.12
C VAL A 245 -2.75 1.99 -18.80
N THR A 246 -2.92 0.67 -18.89
CA THR A 246 -4.17 -0.01 -18.54
C THR A 246 -4.07 -0.66 -17.17
N VAL A 247 -4.92 -0.25 -16.23
CA VAL A 247 -5.06 -0.85 -14.90
C VAL A 247 -6.21 -1.85 -14.94
N ALA A 248 -5.90 -3.10 -14.66
CA ALA A 248 -6.81 -4.24 -14.70
C ALA A 248 -6.53 -5.15 -13.50
N LEU A 249 -6.68 -4.59 -12.30
CA LEU A 249 -6.59 -5.32 -11.04
C LEU A 249 -7.74 -6.34 -10.95
N PRO A 250 -7.53 -7.50 -10.31
CA PRO A 250 -8.61 -8.46 -10.09
C PRO A 250 -9.76 -7.77 -9.37
N GLN A 251 -11.00 -8.01 -9.80
CA GLN A 251 -12.13 -7.66 -8.95
C GLN A 251 -12.10 -8.57 -7.74
N ASP A 252 -12.26 -7.98 -6.56
CA ASP A 252 -12.56 -8.73 -5.35
C ASP A 252 -13.79 -9.62 -5.60
N PRO A 253 -13.93 -10.76 -4.89
CA PRO A 253 -15.17 -11.53 -4.92
C PRO A 253 -16.37 -10.59 -4.77
N PRO A 254 -17.40 -10.68 -5.63
CA PRO A 254 -18.51 -9.76 -5.55
C PRO A 254 -19.14 -9.87 -4.16
N LEU A 255 -19.12 -8.76 -3.41
CA LEU A 255 -19.87 -8.62 -2.17
C LEU A 255 -21.34 -9.01 -2.42
N PRO A 256 -22.05 -9.53 -1.40
CA PRO A 256 -23.50 -9.68 -1.48
C PRO A 256 -24.13 -8.37 -1.99
N PRO A 257 -25.03 -8.40 -2.99
CA PRO A 257 -25.38 -7.21 -3.76
C PRO A 257 -25.80 -5.99 -2.92
N GLY A 258 -24.94 -4.97 -2.89
CA GLY A 258 -25.26 -3.62 -2.37
C GLY A 258 -25.58 -3.50 -0.88
N GLY A 259 -25.30 -4.53 -0.06
CA GLY A 259 -25.65 -4.56 1.36
C GLY A 259 -24.49 -4.22 2.31
N ARG A 260 -24.83 -3.61 3.45
CA ARG A 260 -23.95 -3.56 4.63
C ARG A 260 -23.64 -4.96 5.12
N MET A 261 -22.43 -5.22 5.59
CA MET A 261 -22.09 -6.52 6.17
C MET A 261 -22.83 -6.76 7.50
N TYR A 262 -23.29 -7.99 7.71
CA TYR A 262 -23.56 -8.52 9.04
C TYR A 262 -22.88 -9.88 9.20
N ILE A 263 -21.92 -9.93 10.11
CA ILE A 263 -20.98 -11.04 10.27
C ILE A 263 -21.22 -11.68 11.63
N GLY A 264 -21.29 -13.01 11.67
CA GLY A 264 -21.43 -13.76 12.92
C GLY A 264 -20.26 -14.72 13.11
N TYR A 265 -19.61 -14.68 14.26
CA TYR A 265 -18.65 -15.71 14.65
C TYR A 265 -19.41 -16.92 15.21
N ALA A 266 -19.31 -18.04 14.50
CA ALA A 266 -19.86 -19.33 14.86
C ALA A 266 -18.76 -20.17 15.51
N SER A 267 -18.73 -20.18 16.85
CA SER A 267 -17.88 -21.08 17.61
C SER A 267 -18.16 -22.54 17.25
N SER A 268 -17.11 -23.34 17.13
CA SER A 268 -17.18 -24.81 16.99
C SER A 268 -17.25 -25.47 18.36
N TRP A 269 -16.59 -24.91 19.39
CA TRP A 269 -16.72 -25.38 20.76
C TRP A 269 -18.16 -25.24 21.27
N ASN A 270 -18.61 -26.26 22.02
CA ASN A 270 -19.99 -26.44 22.51
C ASN A 270 -21.08 -26.49 21.42
N THR A 271 -20.71 -26.79 20.16
CA THR A 271 -21.67 -26.95 19.05
C THR A 271 -21.49 -28.27 18.31
N SER A 272 -22.54 -28.74 17.66
CA SER A 272 -22.51 -29.85 16.70
C SER A 272 -22.42 -29.31 15.28
N ILE A 273 -21.84 -30.07 14.36
CA ILE A 273 -21.93 -29.77 12.91
C ILE A 273 -23.38 -29.68 12.41
N GLU A 274 -24.33 -30.35 13.09
CA GLU A 274 -25.76 -30.31 12.78
C GLU A 274 -26.41 -28.97 13.18
N ASP A 275 -25.75 -28.17 14.02
CA ASP A 275 -26.22 -26.83 14.37
C ASP A 275 -26.02 -25.84 13.20
N LEU A 276 -25.06 -26.07 12.31
CA LEU A 276 -24.66 -25.15 11.22
C LEU A 276 -25.58 -25.19 9.97
N THR A 277 -26.87 -25.45 10.14
CA THR A 277 -27.81 -25.52 9.03
C THR A 277 -28.44 -24.15 8.69
N PRO A 278 -28.93 -23.95 7.45
CA PRO A 278 -29.70 -22.75 7.09
C PRO A 278 -30.99 -22.52 7.89
N ALA A 279 -31.48 -23.51 8.63
CA ALA A 279 -32.63 -23.36 9.52
C ALA A 279 -32.23 -22.71 10.87
N ASN A 280 -31.01 -22.97 11.33
CA ASN A 280 -30.50 -22.52 12.63
C ASN A 280 -29.73 -21.20 12.55
N ILE A 281 -29.10 -20.89 11.40
CA ILE A 281 -28.40 -19.63 11.16
C ILE A 281 -29.37 -18.61 10.53
N PRO A 282 -29.71 -17.48 11.18
CA PRO A 282 -30.58 -16.47 10.58
C PRO A 282 -30.10 -15.96 9.21
N SER A 283 -31.03 -15.75 8.28
CA SER A 283 -30.73 -15.36 6.88
C SER A 283 -30.17 -13.94 6.73
N TYR A 284 -30.19 -13.14 7.80
CA TYR A 284 -29.58 -11.81 7.83
C TYR A 284 -28.07 -11.82 8.03
N TYR A 285 -27.46 -12.95 8.43
CA TYR A 285 -26.01 -13.09 8.43
C TYR A 285 -25.52 -13.22 6.99
N THR A 286 -24.84 -12.17 6.52
CA THR A 286 -24.18 -12.10 5.22
C THR A 286 -22.91 -12.94 5.18
N HIS A 287 -22.20 -13.02 6.31
CA HIS A 287 -20.97 -13.80 6.49
C HIS A 287 -21.05 -14.57 7.82
N LEU A 288 -20.48 -15.77 7.84
CA LEU A 288 -20.38 -16.63 9.00
C LEU A 288 -18.92 -17.09 9.16
N ASN A 289 -18.24 -16.61 10.20
CA ASN A 289 -16.87 -16.98 10.50
C ASN A 289 -16.89 -18.23 11.39
N LEU A 290 -16.40 -19.35 10.88
CA LEU A 290 -16.33 -20.62 11.60
C LEU A 290 -15.05 -20.66 12.44
N SER A 291 -15.20 -20.68 13.75
CA SER A 291 -14.11 -20.45 14.72
C SER A 291 -13.86 -21.68 15.62
N PHE A 292 -12.64 -22.15 15.87
CA PHE A 292 -11.37 -21.72 15.29
C PHE A 292 -10.61 -22.89 14.69
N VAL A 293 -9.84 -22.58 13.65
CA VAL A 293 -8.80 -23.44 13.11
C VAL A 293 -7.47 -23.10 13.78
N ARG A 294 -6.69 -24.12 14.10
CA ARG A 294 -5.34 -23.94 14.67
C ARG A 294 -4.37 -23.38 13.60
N PRO A 295 -3.59 -22.32 13.89
CA PRO A 295 -2.65 -21.74 12.92
C PRO A 295 -1.65 -22.72 12.31
N ASN A 296 -1.13 -23.65 13.12
CA ASN A 296 -0.20 -24.72 12.71
C ASN A 296 -0.91 -26.03 12.36
N THR A 297 -2.06 -25.96 11.67
CA THR A 297 -2.86 -27.15 11.32
C THR A 297 -2.02 -28.24 10.64
N ALA A 298 -2.33 -29.49 11.00
CA ALA A 298 -1.75 -30.68 10.40
C ALA A 298 -2.51 -31.11 9.12
N TYR A 299 -3.53 -30.35 8.69
CA TYR A 299 -4.40 -30.73 7.59
C TYR A 299 -3.64 -31.05 6.30
N GLN A 300 -4.09 -32.11 5.63
CA GLN A 300 -3.62 -32.51 4.31
C GLN A 300 -4.80 -32.50 3.35
N LYS A 301 -4.59 -32.00 2.13
CA LYS A 301 -5.63 -31.92 1.11
C LYS A 301 -6.25 -33.30 0.85
N GLY A 302 -7.58 -33.38 0.82
CA GLY A 302 -8.34 -34.60 0.63
C GLY A 302 -8.40 -35.53 1.86
N SER A 303 -7.85 -35.13 3.01
CA SER A 303 -7.95 -35.95 4.24
C SER A 303 -9.31 -35.88 4.91
N PHE A 304 -10.04 -34.76 4.74
CA PHE A 304 -11.33 -34.48 5.39
C PHE A 304 -11.32 -34.59 6.93
N ALA A 305 -10.13 -34.56 7.55
CA ALA A 305 -9.94 -34.57 9.00
C ALA A 305 -10.13 -33.15 9.55
N PHE A 306 -11.39 -32.79 9.80
CA PHE A 306 -11.79 -31.47 10.28
C PHE A 306 -11.88 -31.37 11.81
N ASP A 307 -11.55 -32.43 12.53
CA ASP A 307 -11.56 -32.49 14.00
C ASP A 307 -10.48 -31.63 14.67
N GLN A 308 -10.58 -31.53 16.00
CA GLN A 308 -9.72 -30.68 16.83
C GLN A 308 -8.24 -31.05 16.78
N GLU A 309 -7.90 -32.33 16.57
CA GLU A 309 -6.51 -32.77 16.53
C GLU A 309 -5.80 -32.21 15.28
N VAL A 310 -6.48 -32.30 14.13
CA VAL A 310 -5.89 -31.96 12.82
C VAL A 310 -6.16 -30.51 12.41
N ALA A 311 -7.43 -30.11 12.36
CA ALA A 311 -7.87 -28.80 11.90
C ALA A 311 -8.08 -27.79 13.05
N GLY A 312 -8.36 -28.27 14.26
CA GLY A 312 -8.59 -27.42 15.44
C GLY A 312 -10.07 -27.14 15.75
N LEU A 313 -11.00 -27.50 14.87
CA LEU A 313 -12.42 -27.23 15.09
C LEU A 313 -12.98 -28.16 16.19
N GLU A 314 -13.59 -27.57 17.20
CA GLU A 314 -13.96 -28.22 18.47
C GLU A 314 -15.43 -28.67 18.49
N PHE A 315 -16.00 -28.99 17.32
CA PHE A 315 -17.36 -29.52 17.23
C PHE A 315 -17.50 -30.81 18.04
N PHE A 316 -18.67 -31.05 18.62
CA PHE A 316 -18.94 -32.22 19.45
C PHE A 316 -18.55 -33.55 18.80
N GLU A 317 -18.64 -33.67 17.48
CA GLU A 317 -18.28 -34.86 16.70
C GLU A 317 -16.76 -35.15 16.67
N GLY A 318 -15.92 -34.14 16.93
CA GLY A 318 -14.46 -34.16 16.79
C GLY A 318 -13.69 -33.45 17.91
N ALA A 319 -14.38 -33.09 19.00
CA ALA A 319 -13.78 -32.47 20.17
C ALA A 319 -12.97 -33.46 21.03
N THR A 320 -11.99 -32.91 21.74
CA THR A 320 -11.28 -33.59 22.83
C THR A 320 -12.24 -33.79 24.01
N THR A 321 -12.17 -34.95 24.65
CA THR A 321 -12.91 -35.24 25.87
C THR A 321 -11.96 -35.72 26.97
N ASN A 322 -12.42 -35.76 28.22
CA ASN A 322 -11.68 -36.37 29.33
C ASN A 322 -11.31 -37.85 29.10
N THR A 323 -12.00 -38.51 28.17
CA THR A 323 -11.75 -39.91 27.74
C THR A 323 -10.91 -40.03 26.47
N GLY A 324 -10.45 -38.92 25.89
CA GLY A 324 -9.62 -38.88 24.68
C GLY A 324 -10.22 -38.08 23.52
N GLN A 325 -9.50 -38.07 22.41
CA GLN A 325 -9.82 -37.33 21.19
C GLN A 325 -10.89 -38.04 20.35
N LYS A 326 -12.00 -37.36 20.03
CA LYS A 326 -12.91 -37.81 18.96
C LYS A 326 -12.34 -37.45 17.59
N LYS A 327 -12.66 -38.24 16.58
CA LYS A 327 -12.36 -37.94 15.17
C LYS A 327 -13.65 -37.96 14.38
N PHE A 328 -13.77 -37.09 13.39
CA PHE A 328 -14.91 -37.09 12.49
C PHE A 328 -14.95 -38.42 11.70
N THR A 329 -16.13 -39.03 11.62
CA THR A 329 -16.38 -40.05 10.59
C THR A 329 -16.46 -39.39 9.21
N PRO A 330 -16.20 -40.11 8.10
CA PRO A 330 -16.34 -39.57 6.75
C PRO A 330 -17.74 -38.97 6.47
N ALA A 331 -18.79 -39.55 7.08
CA ALA A 331 -20.14 -39.02 6.99
C ALA A 331 -20.28 -37.66 7.69
N GLN A 332 -19.71 -37.47 8.88
CA GLN A 332 -19.71 -36.19 9.59
C GLN A 332 -18.91 -35.11 8.84
N SER A 333 -17.73 -35.45 8.30
CA SER A 333 -16.97 -34.52 7.44
C SER A 333 -17.78 -34.11 6.21
N GLN A 334 -18.51 -35.04 5.59
CA GLN A 334 -19.37 -34.73 4.45
C GLN A 334 -20.61 -33.91 4.85
N THR A 335 -21.16 -34.10 6.05
CA THR A 335 -22.25 -33.29 6.60
C THR A 335 -21.81 -31.85 6.81
N LEU A 336 -20.64 -31.61 7.41
CA LEU A 336 -20.10 -30.24 7.57
C LEU A 336 -19.94 -29.54 6.22
N ILE A 337 -19.35 -30.20 5.22
CA ILE A 337 -19.24 -29.68 3.84
C ILE A 337 -20.62 -29.36 3.23
N ASN A 338 -21.61 -30.23 3.46
CA ASN A 338 -22.97 -30.02 2.94
C ASN A 338 -23.66 -28.84 3.61
N ASN A 339 -23.49 -28.67 4.93
CA ASN A 339 -24.05 -27.55 5.70
C ASN A 339 -23.42 -26.22 5.27
N ILE A 340 -22.10 -26.16 5.10
CA ILE A 340 -21.39 -25.01 4.51
C ILE A 340 -21.92 -24.71 3.10
N ARG A 341 -22.03 -25.72 2.23
CA ARG A 341 -22.58 -25.55 0.86
C ARG A 341 -24.02 -25.00 0.87
N ALA A 342 -24.85 -25.45 1.80
CA ALA A 342 -26.23 -25.01 1.92
C ALA A 342 -26.36 -23.54 2.36
N LEU A 343 -25.53 -23.11 3.33
CA LEU A 343 -25.43 -21.69 3.73
C LEU A 343 -24.96 -20.81 2.56
N ARG A 344 -23.94 -21.25 1.82
CA ARG A 344 -23.42 -20.54 0.65
C ARG A 344 -24.43 -20.46 -0.50
N THR A 345 -25.21 -21.52 -0.72
CA THR A 345 -26.27 -21.56 -1.74
C THR A 345 -27.44 -20.62 -1.38
N ARG A 346 -27.67 -20.36 -0.09
CA ARG A 346 -28.60 -19.32 0.39
C ARG A 346 -28.05 -17.90 0.21
N GLY A 347 -26.75 -17.73 -0.01
CA GLY A 347 -26.06 -16.43 -0.11
C GLY A 347 -25.41 -15.94 1.19
N THR A 348 -25.31 -16.77 2.22
CA THR A 348 -24.46 -16.51 3.39
C THR A 348 -23.05 -17.01 3.08
N GLN A 349 -22.06 -16.11 3.02
CA GLN A 349 -20.66 -16.52 2.86
C GLN A 349 -20.19 -17.26 4.12
N VAL A 350 -19.36 -18.28 3.97
CA VAL A 350 -18.77 -19.02 5.11
C VAL A 350 -17.25 -18.91 5.06
N TRP A 351 -16.67 -18.42 6.14
CA TRP A 351 -15.27 -18.10 6.27
C TRP A 351 -14.60 -18.97 7.32
N LEU A 352 -13.35 -19.36 7.08
CA LEU A 352 -12.56 -20.18 7.98
C LEU A 352 -11.76 -19.26 8.91
N SER A 353 -12.14 -19.15 10.19
CA SER A 353 -11.41 -18.29 11.14
C SER A 353 -10.29 -19.07 11.83
N VAL A 354 -9.06 -18.59 11.66
CA VAL A 354 -7.82 -19.22 12.12
C VAL A 354 -7.26 -18.41 13.28
N GLY A 355 -7.06 -19.04 14.43
CA GLY A 355 -6.53 -18.39 15.62
C GLY A 355 -7.52 -18.27 16.77
N GLY A 356 -7.86 -17.03 17.14
CA GLY A 356 -8.51 -16.70 18.40
C GLY A 356 -7.56 -16.78 19.59
N TRP A 357 -8.00 -16.27 20.74
CA TRP A 357 -7.18 -16.09 21.94
C TRP A 357 -6.38 -17.34 22.32
N SER A 358 -7.05 -18.48 22.47
CA SER A 358 -6.44 -19.74 22.94
C SER A 358 -5.34 -20.28 22.03
N TYR A 359 -5.47 -20.13 20.70
CA TYR A 359 -4.41 -20.52 19.76
C TYR A 359 -3.33 -19.45 19.58
N SER A 360 -3.51 -18.26 20.15
CA SER A 360 -2.59 -17.13 19.99
C SER A 360 -1.63 -16.90 21.15
N GLN A 361 -1.83 -17.57 22.30
CA GLN A 361 -0.95 -17.46 23.48
C GLN A 361 0.23 -18.45 23.48
N GLY A 362 0.31 -19.36 22.50
CA GLY A 362 1.42 -20.33 22.35
C GLY A 362 2.18 -20.17 21.04
N THR A 363 2.99 -21.18 20.69
CA THR A 363 3.86 -21.18 19.51
C THR A 363 3.15 -21.55 18.20
N GLN A 364 1.80 -21.63 18.18
CA GLN A 364 1.04 -22.07 17.01
C GLN A 364 1.28 -21.15 15.79
N TRP A 365 1.38 -19.83 15.99
CA TRP A 365 1.61 -18.88 14.91
C TRP A 365 3.03 -18.95 14.33
N GLU A 366 4.04 -19.29 15.13
CA GLU A 366 5.42 -19.49 14.67
C GLU A 366 5.54 -20.59 13.60
N SER A 367 4.61 -21.55 13.62
CA SER A 367 4.48 -22.65 12.66
C SER A 367 3.26 -22.53 11.74
N PHE A 368 2.77 -21.30 11.51
CA PHE A 368 1.65 -21.05 10.59
C PHE A 368 1.94 -21.58 9.18
N ASN A 369 0.96 -22.23 8.55
CA ASN A 369 1.13 -22.83 7.23
C ASN A 369 0.00 -22.46 6.26
N ALA A 370 0.24 -21.42 5.46
CA ALA A 370 -0.70 -20.93 4.44
C ALA A 370 -1.19 -22.02 3.48
N ALA A 371 -0.32 -22.94 3.05
CA ALA A 371 -0.70 -24.01 2.12
C ALA A 371 -1.76 -24.95 2.72
N ARG A 372 -1.57 -25.38 3.98
CA ARG A 372 -2.51 -26.27 4.67
C ARG A 372 -3.82 -25.59 5.05
N VAL A 373 -3.76 -24.32 5.47
CA VAL A 373 -4.97 -23.51 5.74
C VAL A 373 -5.78 -23.30 4.46
N VAL A 374 -5.13 -23.03 3.32
CA VAL A 374 -5.80 -22.94 2.02
C VAL A 374 -6.36 -24.30 1.58
N ASP A 375 -5.64 -25.40 1.78
CA ASP A 375 -6.16 -26.74 1.47
C ASP A 375 -7.41 -27.07 2.30
N LEU A 376 -7.40 -26.77 3.61
CA LEU A 376 -8.55 -26.92 4.51
C LEU A 376 -9.74 -26.05 4.06
N ALA A 377 -9.50 -24.78 3.73
CA ALA A 377 -10.56 -23.88 3.24
C ALA A 377 -11.15 -24.34 1.90
N GLN A 378 -10.34 -24.89 1.00
CA GLN A 378 -10.81 -25.46 -0.26
C GLN A 378 -11.69 -26.70 -0.05
N ASP A 379 -11.26 -27.63 0.80
CA ASP A 379 -11.93 -28.92 0.97
C ASP A 379 -13.20 -28.82 1.85
N LEU A 380 -13.28 -27.84 2.76
CA LEU A 380 -14.53 -27.41 3.41
C LEU A 380 -15.46 -26.64 2.45
N GLY A 381 -14.91 -26.03 1.41
CA GLY A 381 -15.65 -25.19 0.47
C GLY A 381 -16.03 -23.82 1.05
N ALA A 382 -15.11 -23.17 1.78
CA ALA A 382 -15.26 -21.80 2.28
C ALA A 382 -15.16 -20.74 1.17
N ASP A 383 -15.61 -19.51 1.46
CA ASP A 383 -15.46 -18.31 0.62
C ASP A 383 -14.17 -17.53 0.92
N GLY A 384 -13.61 -17.69 2.12
CA GLY A 384 -12.41 -17.00 2.54
C GLY A 384 -11.83 -17.50 3.85
N ILE A 385 -10.71 -16.90 4.24
CA ILE A 385 -9.95 -17.21 5.45
C ILE A 385 -9.87 -15.94 6.29
N ASP A 386 -10.31 -16.03 7.54
CA ASP A 386 -10.23 -14.97 8.53
C ASP A 386 -9.05 -15.25 9.46
N ILE A 387 -8.17 -14.26 9.64
CA ILE A 387 -6.99 -14.36 10.52
C ILE A 387 -7.30 -13.65 11.83
N ASP A 388 -7.64 -14.44 12.83
CA ASP A 388 -7.92 -13.97 14.19
C ASP A 388 -6.63 -14.05 15.03
N TRP A 389 -5.68 -13.17 14.69
CA TRP A 389 -4.36 -13.13 15.29
C TRP A 389 -4.38 -12.34 16.60
N GLU A 390 -4.68 -13.03 17.70
CA GLU A 390 -4.73 -12.47 19.04
C GLU A 390 -3.39 -12.61 19.81
N SER A 391 -2.26 -12.51 19.11
CA SER A 391 -0.96 -12.76 19.76
C SER A 391 -0.51 -11.56 20.61
N SER A 392 -0.37 -11.81 21.92
CA SER A 392 0.04 -10.81 22.90
C SER A 392 1.55 -10.52 22.86
N GLY A 393 2.01 -9.49 23.59
CA GLY A 393 3.43 -9.16 23.74
C GLY A 393 4.09 -8.46 22.54
N SER A 394 3.31 -7.93 21.60
CA SER A 394 3.84 -7.00 20.59
C SER A 394 4.19 -5.65 21.24
N SER A 395 5.34 -5.09 20.88
CA SER A 395 5.85 -3.82 21.43
C SER A 395 6.05 -2.82 20.29
N CYS A 396 5.31 -1.71 20.32
CA CYS A 396 5.35 -0.67 19.30
C CYS A 396 6.22 0.52 19.74
N ASN A 397 6.97 1.10 18.82
CA ASN A 397 7.94 2.17 19.12
C ASN A 397 7.32 3.57 19.34
N LYS A 398 6.00 3.73 19.10
CA LYS A 398 5.22 4.96 19.32
C LYS A 398 5.77 6.20 18.57
N LEU A 399 6.49 5.98 17.48
CA LEU A 399 7.01 7.03 16.61
C LEU A 399 5.97 7.53 15.60
N GLU A 400 6.36 8.51 14.79
CA GLU A 400 5.51 9.08 13.74
C GLU A 400 5.25 8.07 12.63
N ALA A 401 4.18 8.27 11.85
CA ALA A 401 3.67 7.33 10.84
C ALA A 401 4.66 6.85 9.75
N ALA A 402 5.82 7.51 9.59
CA ALA A 402 6.91 7.12 8.70
C ALA A 402 7.98 6.22 9.36
N GLN A 403 8.05 6.21 10.70
CA GLN A 403 9.01 5.46 11.51
C GLN A 403 8.33 4.46 12.46
N PHE A 404 7.00 4.49 12.56
CA PHE A 404 6.22 3.61 13.39
C PHE A 404 6.43 2.14 13.01
N SER A 405 6.70 1.31 14.00
CA SER A 405 6.76 -0.15 13.85
C SER A 405 6.52 -0.86 15.18
N CYS A 406 6.05 -2.10 15.09
CA CYS A 406 5.86 -3.03 16.21
C CYS A 406 6.70 -4.29 16.05
N SER A 407 7.15 -4.87 17.17
CA SER A 407 8.05 -6.04 17.19
C SER A 407 7.50 -7.26 16.44
N LYS A 408 6.18 -7.40 16.34
CA LYS A 408 5.50 -8.50 15.62
C LYS A 408 4.94 -8.12 14.24
N ASP A 409 5.19 -6.91 13.72
CA ASP A 409 4.67 -6.48 12.40
C ASP A 409 5.00 -7.48 11.28
N GLY A 410 6.23 -8.04 11.29
CA GLY A 410 6.69 -9.00 10.30
C GLY A 410 6.00 -10.37 10.36
N GLU A 411 5.50 -10.78 11.54
CA GLU A 411 4.83 -12.07 11.75
C GLU A 411 3.48 -12.07 11.01
N ILE A 412 2.60 -11.14 11.37
CA ILE A 412 1.28 -10.99 10.78
C ILE A 412 1.35 -10.50 9.32
N ALA A 413 2.28 -9.62 8.95
CA ALA A 413 2.53 -9.28 7.54
C ALA A 413 2.96 -10.49 6.70
N GLY A 414 3.73 -11.42 7.29
CA GLY A 414 4.13 -12.70 6.71
C GLY A 414 2.96 -13.67 6.55
N ILE A 415 2.10 -13.78 7.56
CA ILE A 415 0.85 -14.58 7.52
C ILE A 415 -0.04 -14.13 6.35
N ILE A 416 -0.37 -12.84 6.28
CA ILE A 416 -1.24 -12.28 5.22
C ILE A 416 -0.59 -12.42 3.84
N THR A 417 0.72 -12.18 3.72
CA THR A 417 1.42 -12.25 2.42
C THR A 417 1.61 -13.68 1.92
N SER A 418 1.82 -14.64 2.82
CA SER A 418 1.93 -16.06 2.46
C SER A 418 0.58 -16.66 2.06
N LEU A 419 -0.52 -16.28 2.72
CA LEU A 419 -1.88 -16.60 2.30
C LEU A 419 -2.20 -16.04 0.91
N ASP A 420 -2.03 -14.73 0.72
CA ASP A 420 -2.29 -14.04 -0.54
C ASP A 420 -1.51 -14.67 -1.71
N SER A 421 -0.22 -14.95 -1.51
CA SER A 421 0.63 -15.61 -2.49
C SER A 421 0.18 -17.04 -2.79
N THR A 422 -0.26 -17.80 -1.78
CA THR A 422 -0.74 -19.18 -1.94
C THR A 422 -2.08 -19.22 -2.69
N ILE A 423 -3.02 -18.32 -2.36
CA ILE A 423 -4.32 -18.20 -3.02
C ILE A 423 -4.14 -17.82 -4.49
N ARG A 424 -3.35 -16.76 -4.77
CA ARG A 424 -3.12 -16.25 -6.13
C ARG A 424 -2.35 -17.22 -7.01
N SER A 425 -1.28 -17.86 -6.51
CA SER A 425 -0.51 -18.84 -7.29
C SER A 425 -1.32 -20.09 -7.67
N ARG A 426 -2.34 -20.43 -6.89
CA ARG A 426 -3.28 -21.53 -7.16
C ARG A 426 -4.52 -21.09 -7.97
N GLY A 427 -4.63 -19.81 -8.35
CA GLY A 427 -5.77 -19.28 -9.10
C GLY A 427 -7.11 -19.29 -8.35
N LEU A 428 -7.07 -19.27 -7.01
CA LEU A 428 -8.25 -19.44 -6.16
C LEU A 428 -8.98 -18.12 -5.91
N LYS A 429 -10.29 -18.22 -5.66
CA LYS A 429 -11.17 -17.09 -5.31
C LYS A 429 -11.53 -17.11 -3.83
N LEU A 430 -10.52 -17.25 -2.97
CA LEU A 430 -10.67 -17.13 -1.52
C LEU A 430 -10.36 -15.70 -1.08
N GLY A 431 -11.22 -15.09 -0.30
CA GLY A 431 -10.93 -13.82 0.37
C GLY A 431 -10.02 -14.00 1.59
N ILE A 432 -9.41 -12.91 2.05
CA ILE A 432 -8.67 -12.83 3.33
C ILE A 432 -9.29 -11.72 4.18
N SER A 433 -9.57 -12.00 5.45
CA SER A 433 -9.93 -10.99 6.46
C SER A 433 -9.02 -11.11 7.66
N ILE A 434 -9.08 -10.11 8.55
CA ILE A 434 -8.43 -10.15 9.86
C ILE A 434 -9.43 -9.78 10.93
N ALA A 435 -9.28 -10.36 12.12
CA ALA A 435 -9.76 -9.73 13.33
C ALA A 435 -8.82 -8.56 13.67
N GLY A 436 -9.34 -7.34 13.65
CA GLY A 436 -8.59 -6.16 14.06
C GLY A 436 -8.72 -5.94 15.55
N TRP A 437 -7.61 -5.86 16.28
CA TRP A 437 -7.62 -5.41 17.68
C TRP A 437 -8.37 -4.08 17.83
N SER A 438 -9.17 -3.93 18.90
CA SER A 438 -9.89 -2.71 19.28
C SER A 438 -9.05 -1.43 19.07
N THR A 439 -7.89 -1.37 19.72
CA THR A 439 -6.90 -0.29 19.64
C THR A 439 -5.82 -0.52 18.58
N GLY A 440 -5.97 -1.51 17.70
CA GLY A 440 -4.91 -1.97 16.80
C GLY A 440 -4.40 -0.94 15.80
N ALA A 441 -5.19 0.09 15.47
CA ALA A 441 -4.78 1.20 14.62
C ALA A 441 -4.49 2.51 15.39
N TYR A 442 -4.48 2.48 16.72
CA TYR A 442 -4.21 3.65 17.58
C TYR A 442 -2.72 3.94 17.75
N TYR A 443 -2.41 5.04 18.42
CA TYR A 443 -1.10 5.36 19.02
C TYR A 443 0.06 5.52 18.03
N VAL A 444 -0.25 5.96 16.81
CA VAL A 444 0.76 6.45 15.87
C VAL A 444 0.90 7.97 16.01
N LYS A 445 2.11 8.42 16.33
CA LYS A 445 2.38 9.83 16.62
C LYS A 445 2.13 10.70 15.38
N GLY A 446 1.60 11.90 15.60
CA GLY A 446 1.24 12.84 14.54
C GLY A 446 -0.09 12.52 13.83
N THR A 447 -0.74 11.40 14.14
CA THR A 447 -2.11 11.11 13.66
C THR A 447 -3.17 11.75 14.58
N PRO A 448 -4.45 11.78 14.16
CA PRO A 448 -5.55 12.15 15.06
C PRO A 448 -5.68 11.21 16.28
N PHE A 449 -5.24 9.95 16.15
CA PHE A 449 -5.47 8.86 17.10
C PHE A 449 -4.23 8.54 17.96
N GLU A 450 -3.44 9.57 18.26
CA GLU A 450 -2.20 9.49 19.05
C GLU A 450 -2.49 9.27 20.56
N GLU A 451 -1.61 8.52 21.25
CA GLU A 451 -1.78 8.13 22.66
C GLU A 451 -1.87 9.32 23.65
N GLY A 452 -1.31 10.47 23.29
CA GLY A 452 -1.44 11.70 24.08
C GLY A 452 -2.75 12.47 23.85
N LYS A 453 -3.56 12.08 22.85
CA LYS A 453 -4.85 12.71 22.50
C LYS A 453 -6.05 11.83 22.83
N VAL A 454 -5.88 10.50 22.75
CA VAL A 454 -6.88 9.49 23.12
C VAL A 454 -6.44 8.86 24.44
N GLN A 455 -7.27 8.89 25.48
CA GLN A 455 -6.86 8.61 26.87
C GLN A 455 -6.36 7.17 27.11
N TRP A 456 -5.05 6.97 26.93
CA TRP A 456 -4.16 5.92 27.47
C TRP A 456 -4.49 4.42 27.31
N GLY A 457 -3.51 3.69 26.75
CA GLY A 457 -2.90 2.61 27.53
C GLY A 457 -3.07 1.14 27.10
N SER A 458 -3.74 0.82 25.99
CA SER A 458 -3.86 -0.59 25.57
C SER A 458 -2.51 -1.20 25.13
N PRO A 459 -2.15 -2.43 25.59
CA PRO A 459 -0.96 -3.15 25.11
C PRO A 459 -1.09 -3.62 23.65
N PHE A 460 -2.31 -3.59 23.09
CA PHE A 460 -2.58 -3.88 21.68
C PHE A 460 -2.65 -2.60 20.83
N GLY A 461 -2.20 -1.47 21.37
CA GLY A 461 -2.19 -0.17 20.69
C GLY A 461 -1.26 -0.14 19.49
N GLY A 462 -1.81 0.07 18.30
CA GLY A 462 -1.05 0.23 17.06
C GLY A 462 -0.52 -1.07 16.43
N THR A 463 -0.76 -2.23 17.04
CA THR A 463 -0.25 -3.56 16.61
C THR A 463 -0.76 -4.03 15.25
N MET A 464 -1.82 -3.40 14.72
CA MET A 464 -2.39 -3.67 13.40
C MET A 464 -2.09 -2.54 12.39
N TYR A 465 -1.57 -1.38 12.83
CA TYR A 465 -1.42 -0.20 11.99
C TYR A 465 -0.54 -0.47 10.76
N SER A 466 0.67 -0.97 10.96
CA SER A 466 1.63 -1.26 9.87
C SER A 466 1.06 -2.28 8.89
N VAL A 467 0.43 -3.34 9.40
CA VAL A 467 -0.16 -4.43 8.61
C VAL A 467 -1.29 -3.89 7.75
N VAL A 468 -2.27 -3.22 8.36
CA VAL A 468 -3.45 -2.73 7.66
C VAL A 468 -3.09 -1.68 6.61
N LYS A 469 -2.19 -0.75 6.96
CA LYS A 469 -1.70 0.31 6.07
C LYS A 469 -0.95 -0.25 4.85
N ASN A 470 -0.06 -1.23 5.06
CA ASN A 470 0.86 -1.70 4.02
C ASN A 470 0.34 -2.95 3.27
N HIS A 471 -0.55 -3.74 3.88
CA HIS A 471 -1.07 -5.01 3.33
C HIS A 471 -2.60 -4.99 3.13
N GLY A 472 -3.29 -3.89 3.45
CA GLY A 472 -4.75 -3.77 3.33
C GLY A 472 -5.30 -4.09 1.93
N SER A 473 -4.55 -3.84 0.85
CA SER A 473 -4.93 -4.24 -0.52
C SER A 473 -4.97 -5.76 -0.78
N LYS A 474 -4.61 -6.58 0.22
CA LYS A 474 -4.78 -8.04 0.24
C LYS A 474 -6.00 -8.48 1.07
N LEU A 475 -6.63 -7.57 1.80
CA LEU A 475 -7.73 -7.84 2.71
C LEU A 475 -9.08 -7.49 2.07
N HIS A 476 -9.98 -8.47 2.01
CA HIS A 476 -11.36 -8.33 1.58
C HIS A 476 -12.21 -7.54 2.59
N HIS A 477 -11.98 -7.72 3.89
CA HIS A 477 -12.62 -6.95 4.95
C HIS A 477 -11.83 -7.02 6.26
N ILE A 478 -12.17 -6.16 7.24
CA ILE A 478 -11.66 -6.21 8.61
C ILE A 478 -12.83 -6.45 9.57
N ASN A 479 -12.70 -7.45 10.44
CA ASN A 479 -13.56 -7.71 11.58
C ASN A 479 -12.99 -6.96 12.79
N LEU A 480 -13.32 -5.69 12.96
CA LEU A 480 -12.78 -4.89 14.06
C LEU A 480 -13.44 -5.35 15.36
N MET A 481 -12.65 -5.93 16.27
CA MET A 481 -13.06 -6.31 17.61
C MET A 481 -13.26 -5.04 18.46
N SER A 482 -14.37 -4.33 18.23
CA SER A 482 -14.72 -3.08 18.92
C SER A 482 -15.28 -3.29 20.35
N TYR A 483 -14.71 -4.28 21.05
CA TYR A 483 -14.93 -4.67 22.44
C TYR A 483 -13.56 -4.91 23.10
N ASP A 484 -13.52 -5.19 24.41
CA ASP A 484 -12.28 -5.44 25.18
C ASP A 484 -11.15 -4.38 25.08
N GLY A 485 -11.44 -3.18 24.58
CA GLY A 485 -10.46 -2.09 24.46
C GLY A 485 -10.10 -1.37 25.77
N GLY A 486 -10.75 -1.73 26.89
CA GLY A 486 -10.59 -1.08 28.19
C GLY A 486 -11.51 0.13 28.41
N GLU A 487 -11.38 0.76 29.58
CA GLU A 487 -12.31 1.79 30.10
C GLU A 487 -12.41 3.07 29.25
N TYR A 488 -11.35 3.38 28.48
CA TYR A 488 -11.21 4.62 27.70
C TYR A 488 -11.32 4.42 26.18
N TYR A 489 -11.61 3.21 25.72
CA TYR A 489 -11.72 2.93 24.29
C TYR A 489 -13.06 3.42 23.73
N ASP A 490 -13.00 4.41 22.83
CA ASP A 490 -14.13 4.75 21.96
C ASP A 490 -14.07 3.94 20.65
N PRO A 491 -14.87 2.89 20.49
CA PRO A 491 -14.94 2.12 19.24
C PRO A 491 -15.33 2.91 17.97
N ARG A 492 -15.85 4.14 18.06
CA ARG A 492 -16.01 5.03 16.88
C ARG A 492 -14.66 5.56 16.42
N GLU A 493 -13.80 5.96 17.34
CA GLU A 493 -12.38 6.25 17.06
C GLU A 493 -11.65 4.96 16.61
N GLY A 494 -12.09 3.80 17.12
CA GLY A 494 -11.78 2.47 16.59
C GLY A 494 -12.02 2.39 15.08
N TYR A 495 -13.25 2.58 14.64
CA TYR A 495 -13.61 2.64 13.23
C TYR A 495 -12.79 3.68 12.45
N GLU A 496 -12.72 4.92 12.95
CA GLU A 496 -12.07 6.04 12.24
C GLU A 496 -10.56 5.85 12.06
N SER A 497 -9.87 5.30 13.06
CA SER A 497 -8.44 4.99 13.00
C SER A 497 -8.11 3.92 11.95
N TYR A 498 -8.87 2.82 11.91
CA TYR A 498 -8.75 1.82 10.85
C TYR A 498 -9.15 2.39 9.48
N ARG A 499 -10.23 3.17 9.41
CA ARG A 499 -10.72 3.80 8.17
C ARG A 499 -9.71 4.81 7.58
N ALA A 500 -8.89 5.45 8.41
CA ALA A 500 -7.84 6.37 7.97
C ALA A 500 -6.68 5.66 7.21
N ILE A 501 -6.48 4.35 7.43
CA ILE A 501 -5.42 3.55 6.79
C ILE A 501 -5.94 2.44 5.88
N TYR A 502 -7.24 2.12 5.92
CA TYR A 502 -7.85 1.05 5.16
C TYR A 502 -8.98 1.56 4.26
N SER A 503 -8.94 1.19 2.97
CA SER A 503 -9.96 1.56 1.99
C SER A 503 -11.14 0.59 1.94
N GLY A 504 -10.96 -0.68 2.33
CA GLY A 504 -11.97 -1.74 2.19
C GLY A 504 -13.07 -1.75 3.27
N PRO A 505 -13.97 -2.75 3.22
CA PRO A 505 -15.09 -2.92 4.15
C PRO A 505 -14.66 -3.19 5.61
N ILE A 506 -15.26 -2.50 6.58
CA ILE A 506 -15.04 -2.75 8.03
C ILE A 506 -16.34 -3.24 8.66
N ALA A 507 -16.30 -4.33 9.41
CA ALA A 507 -17.37 -4.81 10.27
C ALA A 507 -17.04 -4.51 11.74
N MET A 508 -17.89 -3.73 12.41
CA MET A 508 -17.71 -3.36 13.82
C MET A 508 -18.26 -4.45 14.75
N GLY A 509 -17.37 -5.04 15.55
CA GLY A 509 -17.65 -6.09 16.51
C GLY A 509 -18.51 -5.66 17.70
N LEU A 510 -19.43 -6.55 18.08
CA LEU A 510 -20.34 -6.47 19.21
C LEU A 510 -20.27 -7.80 19.98
N GLU A 511 -20.07 -7.72 21.30
CA GLU A 511 -20.04 -8.91 22.14
C GLU A 511 -21.40 -9.17 22.82
N ILE A 512 -21.98 -10.36 22.62
CA ILE A 512 -23.31 -10.68 23.15
C ILE A 512 -23.25 -11.08 24.64
N ALA A 513 -24.10 -10.43 25.45
CA ALA A 513 -24.35 -10.79 26.84
C ALA A 513 -25.34 -11.96 27.00
N PRO A 514 -25.28 -12.74 28.10
CA PRO A 514 -24.34 -12.61 29.22
C PRO A 514 -23.05 -13.41 29.00
N GLU A 515 -21.93 -12.91 29.49
CA GLU A 515 -20.66 -13.65 29.51
C GLU A 515 -20.39 -14.42 30.82
N GLY A 516 -19.52 -15.43 30.72
CA GLY A 516 -18.81 -16.02 31.85
C GLY A 516 -17.34 -15.58 31.97
N ALA A 517 -16.78 -14.96 30.93
CA ALA A 517 -15.42 -14.39 30.86
C ALA A 517 -15.34 -13.46 29.62
N GLY A 518 -14.55 -12.39 29.69
CA GLY A 518 -14.76 -11.19 28.87
C GLY A 518 -15.99 -10.46 29.42
N GLY A 519 -15.83 -9.25 29.92
CA GLY A 519 -16.92 -8.58 30.66
C GLY A 519 -17.56 -7.50 29.81
N ALA A 520 -18.87 -7.57 29.56
CA ALA A 520 -19.70 -6.47 29.09
C ALA A 520 -19.67 -5.28 30.08
N THR A 521 -18.54 -4.58 30.09
CA THR A 521 -18.20 -3.48 30.99
C THR A 521 -17.52 -2.36 30.23
N LEU A 522 -18.18 -1.93 29.15
CA LEU A 522 -18.16 -0.54 28.69
C LEU A 522 -18.74 0.37 29.79
N ARG A 523 -17.96 0.59 30.86
CA ARG A 523 -18.30 1.49 31.97
C ARG A 523 -17.79 2.90 31.68
N LEU A 524 -18.50 3.61 30.81
CA LEU A 524 -18.39 5.07 30.77
C LEU A 524 -19.22 5.65 31.92
N ASN A 525 -18.62 5.80 33.10
CA ASN A 525 -19.26 6.50 34.21
C ASN A 525 -19.60 7.92 33.78
N ALA A 526 -20.86 8.31 34.01
CA ALA A 526 -21.27 9.71 34.04
C ALA A 526 -22.28 9.89 35.16
N ASP A 527 -22.01 10.93 35.96
CA ASP A 527 -22.70 11.21 37.21
C ASP A 527 -24.17 11.63 36.99
N PRO A 528 -25.00 11.56 38.04
CA PRO A 528 -26.40 12.00 37.94
C PRO A 528 -26.51 13.49 37.56
N GLY A 529 -27.37 13.79 36.58
CA GLY A 529 -27.69 15.17 36.16
C GLY A 529 -27.35 15.51 34.70
N THR A 530 -26.76 14.59 33.94
CA THR A 530 -26.36 14.87 32.55
C THR A 530 -27.54 14.78 31.56
N VAL A 531 -27.74 15.85 30.79
CA VAL A 531 -28.76 15.96 29.73
C VAL A 531 -28.07 15.90 28.37
N TYR A 532 -28.63 15.15 27.43
CA TYR A 532 -28.12 15.01 26.06
C TYR A 532 -29.25 15.18 25.05
N ASP A 533 -29.21 16.25 24.24
CA ASP A 533 -30.15 16.45 23.15
C ASP A 533 -29.57 17.31 22.01
N ALA A 534 -30.23 17.24 20.84
CA ALA A 534 -30.15 18.09 19.65
C ALA A 534 -28.84 18.25 18.83
N GLU A 535 -27.63 18.35 19.39
CA GLU A 535 -26.51 18.99 18.67
C GLU A 535 -25.48 18.08 17.94
N MET A 536 -25.71 16.76 17.83
CA MET A 536 -24.75 15.78 17.26
C MET A 536 -24.48 15.84 15.73
N LEU A 537 -24.73 16.96 15.05
CA LEU A 537 -24.55 17.08 13.58
C LEU A 537 -23.29 17.85 13.14
N THR A 538 -22.59 18.57 14.03
CA THR A 538 -21.53 19.53 13.64
C THR A 538 -20.09 19.14 14.03
N GLY A 539 -19.90 18.07 14.82
CA GLY A 539 -18.61 17.40 14.99
C GLY A 539 -17.48 18.21 15.65
N GLN A 540 -17.76 18.97 16.71
CA GLN A 540 -16.75 19.84 17.37
C GLN A 540 -16.43 19.58 18.85
N ASN A 541 -16.96 18.56 19.53
CA ASN A 541 -16.51 18.22 20.90
C ASN A 541 -16.56 16.72 21.21
N ASN A 542 -15.38 16.13 21.48
CA ASN A 542 -15.23 14.81 22.11
C ASN A 542 -15.19 14.99 23.64
N MET A 543 -16.23 14.56 24.34
CA MET A 543 -16.10 14.02 25.71
C MET A 543 -17.14 12.90 25.91
N ALA A 544 -16.68 11.77 26.43
CA ALA A 544 -17.44 10.53 26.50
C ALA A 544 -18.27 10.41 27.78
N THR A 545 -19.47 9.82 27.67
CA THR A 545 -20.32 9.41 28.79
C THR A 545 -21.20 8.21 28.37
N LYS A 546 -21.55 7.35 29.33
CA LYS A 546 -22.72 6.45 29.53
C LYS A 546 -23.56 5.83 28.37
N TYR A 547 -23.26 6.08 27.10
CA TYR A 547 -24.22 6.01 25.98
C TYR A 547 -23.84 5.05 24.85
N TYR A 548 -22.91 4.13 25.09
CA TYR A 548 -22.55 3.11 24.10
C TYR A 548 -23.48 1.89 24.17
N ASN A 549 -24.69 2.06 23.64
CA ASN A 549 -25.59 0.95 23.34
C ASN A 549 -25.50 0.58 21.84
N VAL A 550 -26.05 -0.57 21.47
CA VAL A 550 -26.06 -1.08 20.09
C VAL A 550 -26.70 -0.11 19.08
N GLU A 551 -27.69 0.67 19.51
CA GLU A 551 -28.38 1.64 18.67
C GLU A 551 -27.53 2.86 18.33
N THR A 552 -26.78 3.39 19.30
CA THR A 552 -25.79 4.47 19.07
C THR A 552 -24.77 4.03 18.02
N LEU A 553 -24.18 2.84 18.18
CA LEU A 553 -23.18 2.32 17.25
C LEU A 553 -23.76 1.99 15.88
N ALA A 554 -24.87 1.25 15.82
CA ALA A 554 -25.50 0.90 14.56
C ALA A 554 -25.96 2.16 13.81
N THR A 555 -26.48 3.18 14.50
CA THR A 555 -26.85 4.47 13.90
C THR A 555 -25.62 5.26 13.43
N TYR A 556 -24.53 5.29 14.20
CA TYR A 556 -23.25 5.85 13.75
C TYR A 556 -22.78 5.15 12.46
N MET A 557 -22.73 3.82 12.44
CA MET A 557 -22.30 3.06 11.26
C MET A 557 -23.25 3.25 10.07
N LYS A 558 -24.56 3.38 10.30
CA LYS A 558 -25.55 3.71 9.27
C LYS A 558 -25.21 5.02 8.53
N ASN A 559 -24.75 6.02 9.28
CA ASN A 559 -24.61 7.40 8.83
C ASN A 559 -23.15 7.78 8.45
N LYS A 560 -22.15 7.11 9.02
CA LYS A 560 -20.71 7.40 8.86
C LYS A 560 -19.91 6.24 8.23
N GLY A 561 -20.36 5.01 8.42
CA GLY A 561 -19.79 3.84 7.75
C GLY A 561 -20.10 3.84 6.26
N LYS A 562 -19.17 3.39 5.42
CA LYS A 562 -19.41 3.20 3.97
C LYS A 562 -20.60 2.26 3.74
N ALA A 563 -21.20 2.29 2.56
CA ALA A 563 -22.32 1.38 2.21
C ALA A 563 -21.95 -0.11 2.34
N THR A 564 -20.67 -0.46 2.18
CA THR A 564 -20.12 -1.81 2.39
C THR A 564 -19.78 -2.13 3.85
N ASP A 565 -19.72 -1.13 4.73
CA ASP A 565 -19.37 -1.32 6.14
C ASP A 565 -20.56 -1.82 6.93
N GLY A 566 -20.28 -2.51 8.03
CA GLY A 566 -21.28 -3.30 8.72
C GLY A 566 -20.93 -3.59 10.16
N MET A 567 -21.54 -4.65 10.68
CA MET A 567 -21.37 -5.10 12.06
C MET A 567 -20.93 -6.55 12.10
N MET A 568 -20.20 -6.90 13.15
CA MET A 568 -19.75 -8.25 13.48
C MET A 568 -20.27 -8.61 14.87
N VAL A 569 -20.57 -9.90 15.09
CA VAL A 569 -21.18 -10.41 16.33
C VAL A 569 -20.36 -11.56 16.89
N TRP A 570 -19.90 -11.38 18.12
CA TRP A 570 -19.07 -12.30 18.90
C TRP A 570 -19.84 -12.83 20.14
N GLN A 571 -20.20 -14.10 20.27
CA GLN A 571 -20.33 -15.17 19.26
C GLN A 571 -21.83 -15.43 19.06
N ILE A 572 -22.28 -15.88 17.89
CA ILE A 572 -23.73 -16.05 17.62
C ILE A 572 -24.38 -17.08 18.57
N TRP A 573 -23.62 -18.07 19.05
CA TRP A 573 -24.13 -19.11 19.93
C TRP A 573 -24.21 -18.71 21.41
N LYS A 574 -23.80 -17.49 21.81
CA LYS A 574 -23.98 -17.05 23.21
C LYS A 574 -25.48 -17.02 23.59
N GLU A 575 -26.36 -16.70 22.64
CA GLU A 575 -27.84 -16.77 22.74
C GLU A 575 -28.39 -18.20 23.00
N ARG A 576 -27.57 -19.25 22.82
CA ARG A 576 -27.89 -20.66 23.13
C ARG A 576 -27.33 -21.09 24.49
N VAL A 577 -26.12 -20.63 24.85
CA VAL A 577 -25.43 -21.09 26.06
C VAL A 577 -26.06 -20.49 27.33
N HIS A 578 -26.61 -19.28 27.21
CA HIS A 578 -27.33 -18.58 28.28
C HIS A 578 -28.70 -18.10 27.78
N MET A 579 -29.53 -17.57 28.68
CA MET A 579 -30.90 -17.15 28.36
C MET A 579 -30.93 -16.10 27.24
N ALA A 580 -32.09 -15.97 26.58
CA ALA A 580 -32.33 -14.95 25.55
C ALA A 580 -31.81 -13.57 25.98
N PRO A 581 -31.12 -12.83 25.10
CA PRO A 581 -30.44 -11.59 25.48
C PRO A 581 -31.46 -10.57 26.00
N PRO A 582 -31.14 -9.85 27.10
CA PRO A 582 -32.02 -8.82 27.63
C PRO A 582 -32.19 -7.68 26.62
N ALA A 583 -33.33 -6.97 26.67
CA ALA A 583 -33.54 -5.78 25.86
C ALA A 583 -32.43 -4.74 26.15
N GLY A 584 -31.83 -4.17 25.10
CA GLY A 584 -30.65 -3.30 25.21
C GLY A 584 -29.30 -4.01 25.21
N ALA A 585 -29.23 -5.35 25.09
CA ALA A 585 -27.98 -6.08 24.89
C ALA A 585 -27.26 -5.68 23.58
N ALA A 586 -25.99 -6.05 23.44
CA ALA A 586 -25.16 -5.60 22.31
C ALA A 586 -25.68 -5.99 20.92
N SER A 587 -26.61 -6.95 20.77
CA SER A 587 -27.24 -7.31 19.50
C SER A 587 -28.65 -6.71 19.28
N VAL A 588 -29.29 -6.14 20.33
CA VAL A 588 -30.69 -5.67 20.32
C VAL A 588 -30.88 -4.38 21.15
N ASN A 589 -31.44 -3.31 20.57
CA ASN A 589 -31.63 -2.05 21.30
C ASN A 589 -32.71 -2.16 22.40
N SER A 590 -32.92 -1.08 23.14
CA SER A 590 -33.93 -0.99 24.19
C SER A 590 -35.37 -1.14 23.66
N ALA A 591 -35.60 -0.85 22.36
CA ALA A 591 -36.86 -1.09 21.67
C ALA A 591 -37.00 -2.53 21.10
N GLY A 592 -36.04 -3.43 21.37
CA GLY A 592 -36.03 -4.81 20.90
C GLY A 592 -35.65 -4.99 19.42
N GLN A 593 -35.19 -3.93 18.75
CA GLN A 593 -34.73 -3.98 17.37
C GLN A 593 -33.30 -4.51 17.29
N LYS A 594 -33.07 -5.47 16.40
CA LYS A 594 -31.74 -6.00 16.12
C LYS A 594 -30.92 -5.03 15.26
N VAL A 595 -29.60 -5.21 15.31
CA VAL A 595 -28.64 -4.55 14.41
C VAL A 595 -29.09 -4.54 12.93
N CYS A 596 -29.56 -5.68 12.40
CA CYS A 596 -29.99 -5.75 11.00
C CYS A 596 -31.23 -4.89 10.65
N GLN A 597 -32.09 -4.58 11.63
CA GLN A 597 -33.21 -3.63 11.47
C GLN A 597 -32.69 -2.19 11.50
N ILE A 598 -31.84 -1.87 12.48
CA ILE A 598 -31.31 -0.51 12.67
C ILE A 598 -30.50 -0.08 11.45
N LEU A 599 -29.62 -0.95 10.94
CA LEU A 599 -28.83 -0.72 9.74
C LEU A 599 -29.58 -0.91 8.41
N GLY A 600 -30.76 -1.54 8.41
CA GLY A 600 -31.52 -1.83 7.19
C GLY A 600 -30.85 -2.85 6.26
N ILE A 601 -30.21 -3.88 6.83
CA ILE A 601 -29.40 -4.86 6.09
C ILE A 601 -30.25 -5.78 5.22
N THR A 602 -31.46 -6.11 5.68
CA THR A 602 -32.42 -6.95 4.96
C THR A 602 -33.84 -6.71 5.46
N SER A 603 -34.83 -7.00 4.60
CA SER A 603 -36.24 -7.01 4.96
C SER A 603 -36.61 -8.13 5.93
N ASN A 604 -35.82 -9.22 6.02
CA ASN A 604 -36.04 -10.33 6.93
C ASN A 604 -34.98 -10.40 8.05
N CYS A 605 -35.19 -9.59 9.09
CA CYS A 605 -34.35 -9.55 10.29
C CYS A 605 -35.00 -10.24 11.52
N ASN A 606 -36.22 -10.77 11.37
CA ASN A 606 -37.02 -11.24 12.52
C ASN A 606 -36.64 -12.65 13.02
N GLN A 607 -35.88 -13.44 12.26
CA GLN A 607 -35.46 -14.81 12.63
C GLN A 607 -34.56 -14.83 13.89
N SER A 608 -34.98 -15.48 14.96
CA SER A 608 -34.12 -15.78 16.12
C SER A 608 -33.22 -16.97 15.84
N ILE A 609 -32.07 -17.05 16.52
CA ILE A 609 -31.31 -18.30 16.62
C ILE A 609 -32.14 -19.25 17.51
N PRO A 610 -32.37 -20.52 17.11
CA PRO A 610 -33.14 -21.46 17.92
C PRO A 610 -32.35 -21.94 19.14
N THR A 611 -33.07 -22.33 20.21
CA THR A 611 -32.46 -23.05 21.34
C THR A 611 -32.06 -24.46 20.90
N LEU A 612 -30.76 -24.77 21.00
CA LEU A 612 -30.19 -26.06 20.60
C LEU A 612 -29.53 -26.75 21.83
N PRO A 613 -29.47 -28.10 21.91
CA PRO A 613 -28.93 -28.81 23.08
C PRO A 613 -27.51 -28.38 23.43
N LYS A 614 -27.08 -28.47 24.69
CA LYS A 614 -25.63 -28.39 25.00
C LYS A 614 -25.00 -29.77 24.75
N TYR A 615 -23.83 -29.76 24.12
CA TYR A 615 -23.09 -30.95 23.68
C TYR A 615 -21.73 -31.04 24.37
#